data_AF-A0A6I3D3F2-F1
#
_entry.id   AF-A0A6I3D3F2-F1
#
_cell.length_a   1.000
_cell.length_b   1.000
_cell.length_c   1.000
_cell.angle_alpha   90.00
_cell.angle_beta   90.00
_cell.angle_gamma   90.00
#
_symmetry.space_group_name_H-M   'P 1'
#
loop_
_entity.id
_entity.type
_entity.pdbx_description
1 polymer ?
#
loop_
_entity_poly.entity_id
_entity_poly.type
_entity_poly.pdbx_seq_one_letter_code
_entity_poly.pdbx_strand_id
1 'polypeptide(L)'
;MNLSTLSAQRIEPLAVVGGMVASGLMDVTSDLSALDSKGWWAVILPFEGVPTCARFERRRPTASIPRPPQSWIGPASDSWSSSLSQSEFSERVALIRESIAAGDVYQVNLTRRLSAPLPENASMLALGEQLANGNPAPFQAVIELPEVGIRIASASPELFLTRDQSRVRSSPIKGTTSTGGDFSEKDCAENIMIVDLVRNDLGRVCKPGTVVVPNLLERQHHPGLDHLV
;
A
#
# COMPACT_ATOMS: atom_id res chain seq x y z
N MET A 1 45.67 0.63 15.23
CA MET A 1 44.40 0.14 14.66
C MET A 1 43.31 0.39 15.70
N ASN A 2 42.53 1.46 15.54
CA ASN A 2 41.39 1.74 16.42
C ASN A 2 40.10 1.28 15.73
N LEU A 3 39.57 0.15 16.21
CA LEU A 3 38.18 -0.24 16.07
C LEU A 3 37.40 0.55 17.13
N SER A 4 36.93 1.74 16.77
CA SER A 4 36.10 2.56 17.64
C SER A 4 34.94 3.15 16.85
N THR A 5 33.75 2.59 17.10
CA THR A 5 32.43 3.24 17.05
C THR A 5 32.02 3.87 15.72
N LEU A 6 31.62 3.03 14.77
CA LEU A 6 30.48 3.38 13.90
C LEU A 6 29.24 3.38 14.80
N SER A 7 28.91 4.54 15.37
CA SER A 7 27.58 4.78 15.91
C SER A 7 26.59 4.46 14.81
N ALA A 8 25.83 3.37 14.92
CA ALA A 8 24.65 3.17 14.09
C ALA A 8 23.82 4.45 14.23
N GLN A 9 23.74 5.25 13.18
CA GLN A 9 22.92 6.46 13.19
C GLN A 9 21.51 6.00 13.52
N ARG A 10 21.01 6.39 14.70
CA ARG A 10 19.68 6.02 15.15
C ARG A 10 18.70 6.62 14.15
N ILE A 11 18.05 5.76 13.36
CA ILE A 11 17.04 6.20 12.41
C ILE A 11 15.90 6.82 13.22
N GLU A 12 15.60 8.09 12.99
CA GLU A 12 14.49 8.74 13.67
C GLU A 12 13.16 8.27 13.07
N PRO A 13 12.15 7.98 13.90
CA PRO A 13 10.82 7.63 13.41
C PRO A 13 10.23 8.75 12.54
N LEU A 14 9.68 8.37 11.39
CA LEU A 14 9.06 9.30 10.45
C LEU A 14 7.96 8.63 9.61
N ALA A 15 7.04 9.43 9.11
CA ALA A 15 6.09 9.00 8.09
C ALA A 15 5.93 10.08 7.01
N VAL A 16 6.15 9.71 5.74
CA VAL A 16 5.90 10.52 4.56
C VAL A 16 4.66 9.97 3.87
N VAL A 17 3.54 10.69 3.93
CA VAL A 17 2.26 10.25 3.34
C VAL A 17 1.50 11.48 2.84
N GLY A 18 0.96 11.41 1.62
CA GLY A 18 0.08 12.45 1.07
C GLY A 18 0.74 13.84 0.99
N GLY A 19 2.00 13.90 0.52
CA GLY A 19 2.75 15.15 0.38
C GLY A 19 3.19 15.80 1.70
N MET A 20 3.02 15.09 2.82
CA MET A 20 3.36 15.58 4.15
C MET A 20 4.28 14.60 4.87
N VAL A 21 5.01 15.14 5.83
CA VAL A 21 6.03 14.45 6.61
C VAL A 21 5.70 14.66 8.07
N ALA A 22 5.54 13.56 8.77
CA ALA A 22 5.31 13.51 10.20
C ALA A 22 6.59 13.06 10.91
N SER A 23 6.96 13.76 11.98
CA SER A 23 8.13 13.45 12.82
C SER A 23 7.88 13.82 14.29
N GLY A 24 8.78 13.39 15.17
CA GLY A 24 8.56 13.49 16.62
C GLY A 24 7.48 12.51 17.05
N LEU A 25 7.79 11.21 16.96
CA LEU A 25 6.90 10.15 17.41
C LEU A 25 6.54 10.37 18.89
N MET A 26 5.24 10.38 19.17
CA MET A 26 4.68 10.61 20.50
C MET A 26 4.23 9.29 21.13
N ASP A 27 3.41 8.54 20.40
CA ASP A 27 2.81 7.29 20.88
C ASP A 27 2.79 6.23 19.78
N VAL A 28 2.83 4.97 20.19
CA VAL A 28 2.51 3.82 19.33
C VAL A 28 1.53 2.92 20.06
N THR A 29 0.45 2.53 19.39
CA THR A 29 -0.59 1.66 19.96
C THR A 29 -1.20 0.77 18.89
N SER A 30 -1.74 -0.37 19.31
CA SER A 30 -2.59 -1.23 18.47
C SER A 30 -4.08 -0.97 18.65
N ASP A 31 -4.46 -0.14 19.63
CA ASP A 31 -5.85 0.20 19.88
C ASP A 31 -6.35 1.25 18.89
N LEU A 32 -7.25 0.84 17.99
CA LEU A 32 -7.85 1.73 16.99
C LEU A 32 -8.73 2.83 17.61
N SER A 33 -9.21 2.68 18.85
CA SER A 33 -9.97 3.73 19.54
C SER A 33 -9.12 4.97 19.80
N ALA A 34 -7.78 4.84 19.81
CA ALA A 34 -6.88 5.97 19.90
C ALA A 34 -7.04 6.97 18.74
N LEU A 35 -7.59 6.54 17.60
CA LEU A 35 -7.87 7.40 16.45
C LEU A 35 -9.03 8.39 16.71
N ASP A 36 -9.81 8.22 17.77
CA ASP A 36 -10.81 9.19 18.21
C ASP A 36 -10.17 10.42 18.91
N SER A 37 -8.88 10.32 19.27
CA SER A 37 -8.11 11.44 19.81
C SER A 37 -7.66 12.41 18.72
N LYS A 38 -7.21 13.60 19.15
CA LYS A 38 -6.65 14.60 18.24
C LYS A 38 -5.20 14.29 17.88
N GLY A 39 -4.84 14.51 16.62
CA GLY A 39 -3.45 14.44 16.16
C GLY A 39 -3.36 13.89 14.76
N TRP A 40 -2.13 13.74 14.28
CA TRP A 40 -1.86 13.05 13.02
C TRP A 40 -1.29 11.67 13.32
N TRP A 41 -1.92 10.65 12.75
CA TRP A 41 -1.57 9.25 12.95
C TRP A 41 -1.16 8.61 11.63
N ALA A 42 -0.02 7.90 11.63
CA ALA A 42 0.25 6.89 10.62
C ALA A 42 -0.38 5.58 11.09
N VAL A 43 -1.24 4.98 10.27
CA VAL A 43 -1.93 3.73 10.59
C VAL A 43 -1.49 2.65 9.61
N ILE A 44 -0.91 1.59 10.15
CA ILE A 44 -0.49 0.40 9.42
C ILE A 44 -1.49 -0.71 9.78
N LEU A 45 -2.29 -1.12 8.79
CA LEU A 45 -3.23 -2.22 8.90
C LEU A 45 -2.68 -3.41 8.11
N PRO A 46 -2.09 -4.42 8.77
CA PRO A 46 -1.63 -5.61 8.07
C PRO A 46 -2.85 -6.46 7.65
N PHE A 47 -2.69 -7.27 6.60
CA PHE A 47 -3.72 -8.24 6.21
C PHE A 47 -3.97 -9.29 7.31
N GLU A 48 -2.89 -9.75 7.95
CA GLU A 48 -2.91 -10.60 9.13
C GLU A 48 -2.06 -9.96 10.23
N GLY A 49 -2.59 -9.96 11.46
CA GLY A 49 -1.88 -9.47 12.63
C GLY A 49 -2.53 -8.24 13.26
N VAL A 50 -1.76 -7.58 14.11
CA VAL A 50 -2.23 -6.48 14.94
C VAL A 50 -1.96 -5.13 14.24
N PRO A 51 -2.94 -4.22 14.15
CA PRO A 51 -2.71 -2.90 13.58
C PRO A 51 -1.68 -2.12 14.40
N THR A 52 -1.00 -1.16 13.75
CA THR A 52 -0.10 -0.23 14.43
C THR A 52 -0.50 1.20 14.09
N CYS A 53 -0.82 1.98 15.12
CA CYS A 53 -1.11 3.40 15.03
C CYS A 53 0.03 4.18 15.69
N ALA A 54 0.71 5.04 14.93
CA ALA A 54 1.81 5.86 15.40
C ALA A 54 1.43 7.35 15.33
N ARG A 55 1.39 8.04 16.47
CA ARG A 55 1.07 9.47 16.55
C ARG A 55 2.33 10.31 16.47
N PHE A 56 2.29 11.38 15.69
CA PHE A 56 3.42 12.28 15.53
C PHE A 56 3.05 13.71 15.95
N GLU A 57 4.02 14.40 16.54
CA GLU A 57 3.86 15.77 17.02
C GLU A 57 3.87 16.78 15.87
N ARG A 58 4.82 16.64 14.94
CA ARG A 58 5.13 17.66 13.94
C ARG A 58 4.73 17.16 12.56
N ARG A 59 4.11 18.04 11.77
CA ARG A 59 3.76 17.78 10.37
C ARG A 59 4.25 18.92 9.48
N ARG A 60 4.98 18.61 8.42
CA ARG A 60 5.53 19.59 7.46
C ARG A 60 5.39 19.10 6.02
N PRO A 61 5.34 19.99 5.01
CA PRO A 61 5.33 19.56 3.61
C PRO A 61 6.57 18.76 3.24
N THR A 62 6.43 17.76 2.35
CA THR A 62 7.54 16.87 1.93
C THR A 62 8.73 17.60 1.31
N ALA A 63 8.49 18.74 0.65
CA ALA A 63 9.57 19.60 0.15
C ALA A 63 10.55 20.07 1.24
N SER A 64 10.19 19.92 2.52
CA SER A 64 11.04 20.27 3.66
C SER A 64 12.01 19.14 4.06
N ILE A 65 11.82 17.90 3.57
CA ILE A 65 12.74 16.80 3.87
C ILE A 65 14.06 17.04 3.13
N PRO A 66 15.22 16.99 3.82
CA PRO A 66 16.50 16.88 3.15
C PRO A 66 16.51 15.62 2.29
N ARG A 67 16.84 15.74 1.01
CA ARG A 67 17.03 14.57 0.15
C ARG A 67 17.99 13.60 0.83
N PRO A 68 17.73 12.27 0.73
CA PRO A 68 18.63 11.29 1.30
C PRO A 68 20.05 11.54 0.75
N PRO A 69 21.07 11.46 1.62
CA PRO A 69 22.45 11.81 1.24
C PRO A 69 23.04 10.85 0.21
N GLN A 70 22.41 9.68 0.02
CA GLN A 70 22.83 8.62 -0.88
C GLN A 70 21.63 8.08 -1.64
N SER A 71 21.87 7.66 -2.89
CA SER A 71 20.92 6.89 -3.68
C SER A 71 20.56 5.58 -2.98
N TRP A 72 19.43 4.99 -3.36
CA TRP A 72 19.02 3.69 -2.84
C TRP A 72 20.08 2.61 -3.13
N ILE A 73 20.44 1.89 -2.08
CA ILE A 73 21.25 0.67 -2.14
C ILE A 73 20.36 -0.46 -1.63
N GLY A 74 19.82 -1.24 -2.57
CA GLY A 74 18.90 -2.34 -2.27
C GLY A 74 19.60 -3.70 -2.11
N PRO A 75 18.80 -4.76 -1.87
CA PRO A 75 19.30 -6.13 -1.87
C PRO A 75 19.97 -6.51 -3.20
N ALA A 76 20.94 -7.43 -3.15
CA ALA A 76 21.57 -7.97 -4.34
C ALA A 76 20.54 -8.70 -5.22
N SER A 77 20.63 -8.56 -6.54
CA SER A 77 19.63 -9.08 -7.48
C SER A 77 19.47 -10.59 -7.44
N ASP A 78 20.50 -11.33 -7.04
CA ASP A 78 20.56 -12.79 -6.89
C ASP A 78 20.16 -13.28 -5.49
N SER A 79 19.95 -12.38 -4.53
CA SER A 79 19.60 -12.73 -3.14
C SER A 79 18.09 -12.89 -2.90
N TRP A 80 17.28 -12.71 -3.93
CA TRP A 80 15.82 -12.80 -3.84
C TRP A 80 15.34 -14.24 -3.85
N SER A 81 14.46 -14.54 -2.90
CA SER A 81 13.73 -15.80 -2.80
C SER A 81 12.23 -15.54 -3.00
N SER A 82 11.52 -16.53 -3.53
CA SER A 82 10.07 -16.49 -3.73
C SER A 82 9.40 -17.46 -2.76
N SER A 83 8.29 -17.04 -2.14
CA SER A 83 7.50 -17.91 -1.25
C SER A 83 6.81 -19.06 -1.99
N LEU A 84 6.76 -18.99 -3.32
CA LEU A 84 6.22 -20.03 -4.21
C LEU A 84 7.14 -20.17 -5.42
N SER A 85 7.43 -21.40 -5.81
CA SER A 85 8.00 -21.71 -7.12
C SER A 85 6.97 -21.49 -8.24
N GLN A 86 7.44 -21.49 -9.49
CA GLN A 86 6.57 -21.40 -10.65
C GLN A 86 5.60 -22.58 -10.75
N SER A 87 6.06 -23.81 -10.42
CA SER A 87 5.20 -25.01 -10.45
C SER A 87 4.07 -24.88 -9.44
N GLU A 88 4.41 -24.57 -8.18
CA GLU A 88 3.43 -24.42 -7.10
C GLU A 88 2.42 -23.29 -7.40
N PHE A 89 2.88 -22.17 -7.97
CA PHE A 89 1.98 -21.09 -8.36
C PHE A 89 1.00 -21.56 -9.45
N SER A 90 1.50 -22.28 -10.46
CA SER A 90 0.68 -22.77 -11.58
C SER A 90 -0.33 -23.82 -11.14
N GLU A 91 0.07 -24.73 -10.25
CA GLU A 91 -0.82 -25.73 -9.64
C GLU A 91 -1.94 -25.06 -8.84
N ARG A 92 -1.62 -24.03 -8.04
CA ARG A 92 -2.63 -23.25 -7.30
C ARG A 92 -3.59 -22.52 -8.22
N VAL A 93 -3.11 -21.99 -9.35
CA VAL A 93 -3.99 -21.39 -10.37
C VAL A 93 -4.94 -22.43 -10.96
N ALA A 94 -4.49 -23.66 -11.22
CA ALA A 94 -5.36 -24.72 -11.72
C ALA A 94 -6.48 -25.06 -10.73
N LEU A 95 -6.13 -25.22 -9.44
CA LEU A 95 -7.11 -25.47 -8.37
C LEU A 95 -8.13 -24.34 -8.24
N ILE A 96 -7.69 -23.09 -8.31
CA ILE A 96 -8.59 -21.92 -8.28
C ILE A 96 -9.56 -21.95 -9.45
N ARG A 97 -9.11 -22.33 -10.65
CA ARG A 97 -9.99 -22.44 -11.83
C ARG A 97 -11.03 -23.54 -11.68
N GLU A 98 -10.68 -24.65 -11.03
CA GLU A 98 -11.63 -25.72 -10.71
C GLU A 98 -12.71 -25.21 -9.73
N SER A 99 -12.33 -24.50 -8.67
CA SER A 99 -13.29 -23.89 -7.73
C SER A 99 -14.19 -22.84 -8.41
N ILE A 100 -13.66 -22.03 -9.33
CA ILE A 100 -14.47 -21.09 -10.11
C ILE A 100 -15.46 -21.87 -11.00
N ALA A 101 -15.03 -22.93 -11.67
CA ALA A 101 -15.89 -23.75 -12.53
C ALA A 101 -16.98 -24.49 -11.74
N ALA A 102 -16.69 -24.88 -10.49
CA ALA A 102 -17.66 -25.47 -9.58
C ALA A 102 -18.66 -24.46 -9.01
N GLY A 103 -18.38 -23.15 -9.13
CA GLY A 103 -19.19 -22.07 -8.58
C GLY A 103 -18.93 -21.76 -7.10
N ASP A 104 -17.81 -22.24 -6.54
CA ASP A 104 -17.46 -22.02 -5.12
C ASP A 104 -17.04 -20.56 -4.87
N VAL A 105 -16.34 -19.96 -5.83
CA VAL A 105 -15.82 -18.59 -5.77
C VAL A 105 -15.93 -17.92 -7.14
N TYR A 106 -16.13 -16.61 -7.17
CA TYR A 106 -16.13 -15.83 -8.41
C TYR A 106 -14.71 -15.44 -8.86
N GLN A 107 -13.87 -15.05 -7.90
CA GLN A 107 -12.50 -14.59 -8.15
C GLN A 107 -11.61 -14.85 -6.94
N VAL A 108 -10.33 -15.18 -7.18
CA VAL A 108 -9.29 -15.27 -6.14
C VAL A 108 -8.09 -14.45 -6.56
N ASN A 109 -7.55 -13.64 -5.65
CA ASN A 109 -6.29 -12.93 -5.84
C ASN A 109 -5.13 -13.77 -5.29
N LEU A 110 -4.51 -14.60 -6.14
CA LEU A 110 -3.35 -15.39 -5.75
C LEU A 110 -2.08 -14.55 -5.83
N THR A 111 -1.38 -14.41 -4.70
CA THR A 111 -0.13 -13.66 -4.60
C THR A 111 1.04 -14.55 -4.15
N ARG A 112 2.26 -14.08 -4.38
CA ARG A 112 3.49 -14.66 -3.83
C ARG A 112 4.34 -13.55 -3.22
N ARG A 113 5.15 -13.88 -2.21
CA ARG A 113 6.08 -12.94 -1.58
C ARG A 113 7.48 -13.12 -2.14
N LEU A 114 8.11 -12.01 -2.53
CA LEU A 114 9.54 -11.94 -2.82
C LEU A 114 10.26 -11.41 -1.57
N SER A 115 11.39 -12.00 -1.22
CA SER A 115 12.13 -11.64 0.01
C SER A 115 13.64 -11.75 -0.20
N ALA A 116 14.37 -10.77 0.29
CA ALA A 116 15.83 -10.71 0.24
C ALA A 116 16.37 -10.03 1.52
N PRO A 117 17.60 -10.36 1.97
CA PRO A 117 18.25 -9.63 3.05
C PRO A 117 18.43 -8.15 2.68
N LEU A 118 17.98 -7.27 3.57
CA LEU A 118 18.13 -5.84 3.39
C LEU A 118 19.50 -5.38 3.91
N PRO A 119 20.29 -4.59 3.16
CA PRO A 119 21.54 -4.02 3.66
C PRO A 119 21.33 -3.18 4.93
N GLU A 120 22.27 -3.24 5.89
CA GLU A 120 22.15 -2.53 7.17
C GLU A 120 22.00 -1.01 7.00
N ASN A 121 22.65 -0.44 5.98
CA ASN A 121 22.63 0.99 5.65
C ASN A 121 21.50 1.39 4.68
N ALA A 122 20.55 0.49 4.38
CA ALA A 122 19.45 0.79 3.48
C ALA A 122 18.55 1.91 4.06
N SER A 123 18.21 2.90 3.22
CA SER A 123 17.37 4.04 3.59
C SER A 123 15.99 3.93 2.93
N MET A 124 14.90 3.91 3.71
CA MET A 124 13.56 3.84 3.12
C MET A 124 13.17 5.15 2.44
N LEU A 125 13.74 6.28 2.88
CA LEU A 125 13.59 7.55 2.16
C LEU A 125 14.21 7.49 0.76
N ALA A 126 15.38 6.87 0.62
CA ALA A 126 16.02 6.68 -0.68
C ALA A 126 15.23 5.72 -1.57
N LEU A 127 14.69 4.62 -1.01
CA LEU A 127 13.78 3.73 -1.72
C LEU A 127 12.51 4.47 -2.15
N GLY A 128 11.91 5.27 -1.27
CA GLY A 128 10.74 6.09 -1.56
C GLY A 128 10.97 7.07 -2.69
N GLU A 129 12.11 7.76 -2.72
CA GLU A 129 12.49 8.66 -3.83
C GLU A 129 12.67 7.89 -5.15
N GLN A 130 13.33 6.72 -5.11
CA GLN A 130 13.46 5.88 -6.30
C GLN A 130 12.11 5.40 -6.82
N LEU A 131 11.22 4.96 -5.93
CA LEU A 131 9.86 4.57 -6.27
C LEU A 131 9.08 5.75 -6.87
N ALA A 132 9.21 6.95 -6.29
CA ALA A 132 8.53 8.13 -6.78
C ALA A 132 8.97 8.54 -8.19
N ASN A 133 10.25 8.37 -8.51
CA ASN A 133 10.79 8.65 -9.83
C ASN A 133 10.42 7.58 -10.87
N GLY A 134 10.43 6.29 -10.49
CA GLY A 134 10.18 5.18 -11.41
C GLY A 134 8.70 4.82 -11.59
N ASN A 135 7.89 4.97 -10.53
CA ASN A 135 6.48 4.61 -10.48
C ASN A 135 5.70 5.67 -9.67
N PRO A 136 5.47 6.87 -10.24
CA PRO A 136 4.72 7.91 -9.55
C PRO A 136 3.29 7.42 -9.28
N ALA A 137 2.85 7.50 -8.02
CA ALA A 137 1.58 6.95 -7.57
C ALA A 137 0.88 7.89 -6.57
N PRO A 138 -0.45 8.02 -6.64
CA PRO A 138 -1.21 8.97 -5.82
C PRO A 138 -1.13 8.70 -4.30
N PHE A 139 -0.91 7.44 -3.89
CA PHE A 139 -0.89 7.03 -2.48
C PHE A 139 0.49 6.52 -2.04
N GLN A 140 1.55 7.19 -2.50
CA GLN A 140 2.91 6.92 -2.03
C GLN A 140 3.03 7.12 -0.51
N ALA A 141 3.79 6.22 0.11
CA ALA A 141 4.08 6.29 1.53
C ALA A 141 5.49 5.80 1.84
N VAL A 142 6.16 6.46 2.78
CA VAL A 142 7.37 5.94 3.45
C VAL A 142 7.14 6.02 4.95
N ILE A 143 7.28 4.91 5.67
CA ILE A 143 7.11 4.88 7.12
C ILE A 143 8.31 4.17 7.73
N GLU A 144 9.01 4.84 8.65
CA GLU A 144 10.05 4.23 9.47
C GLU A 144 9.67 4.37 10.94
N LEU A 145 9.47 3.23 11.61
CA LEU A 145 9.21 3.12 13.04
C LEU A 145 10.12 2.03 13.62
N PRO A 146 11.43 2.31 13.79
CA PRO A 146 12.43 1.29 14.11
C PRO A 146 12.19 0.61 15.46
N GLU A 147 11.65 1.33 16.45
CA GLU A 147 11.37 0.79 17.80
C GLU A 147 10.28 -0.29 17.79
N VAL A 148 9.42 -0.31 16.78
CA VAL A 148 8.40 -1.36 16.56
C VAL A 148 8.69 -2.23 15.34
N GLY A 149 9.90 -2.12 14.76
CA GLY A 149 10.34 -2.95 13.65
C GLY A 149 9.62 -2.73 12.32
N ILE A 150 8.98 -1.58 12.12
CA ILE A 150 8.24 -1.29 10.88
C ILE A 150 9.07 -0.38 9.97
N ARG A 151 9.26 -0.83 8.73
CA ARG A 151 9.86 -0.06 7.63
C ARG A 151 9.06 -0.32 6.36
N ILE A 152 8.45 0.72 5.80
CA ILE A 152 7.56 0.63 4.64
C ILE A 152 7.98 1.67 3.61
N ALA A 153 8.04 1.26 2.35
CA ALA A 153 8.03 2.16 1.20
C ALA A 153 6.99 1.62 0.21
N SER A 154 6.08 2.47 -0.26
CA SER A 154 4.93 2.09 -1.07
C SER A 154 4.72 3.07 -2.21
N ALA A 155 4.30 2.54 -3.35
CA ALA A 155 3.85 3.27 -4.53
C ALA A 155 2.44 2.78 -4.95
N SER A 156 1.48 2.83 -4.02
CA SER A 156 0.13 2.33 -4.27
C SER A 156 -0.65 3.23 -5.25
N PRO A 157 -1.25 2.67 -6.32
CA PRO A 157 -2.14 3.41 -7.20
C PRO A 157 -3.59 3.47 -6.69
N GLU A 158 -3.96 2.56 -5.79
CA GLU A 158 -5.35 2.29 -5.43
C GLU A 158 -5.69 2.84 -4.05
N LEU A 159 -6.89 3.43 -3.95
CA LEU A 159 -7.45 3.91 -2.70
C LEU A 159 -8.32 2.83 -2.06
N PHE A 160 -7.82 2.20 -1.01
CA PHE A 160 -8.64 1.29 -0.21
C PHE A 160 -9.81 2.02 0.47
N LEU A 161 -9.51 3.04 1.29
CA LEU A 161 -10.53 3.80 2.02
C LEU A 161 -10.03 5.20 2.37
N THR A 162 -10.92 6.20 2.25
CA THR A 162 -10.80 7.49 2.94
C THR A 162 -12.05 7.74 3.77
N ARG A 163 -11.87 8.45 4.89
CA ARG A 163 -12.97 8.93 5.73
C ARG A 163 -12.76 10.41 6.02
N ASP A 164 -13.79 11.19 5.76
CA ASP A 164 -13.89 12.59 6.11
C ASP A 164 -15.18 12.77 6.92
N GLN A 165 -15.02 12.89 8.24
CA GLN A 165 -16.12 12.89 9.20
C GLN A 165 -17.04 11.65 9.03
N SER A 166 -18.27 11.85 8.58
CA SER A 166 -19.26 10.80 8.32
C SER A 166 -19.27 10.31 6.87
N ARG A 167 -18.43 10.86 6.00
CA ARG A 167 -18.33 10.47 4.59
C ARG A 167 -17.18 9.49 4.44
N VAL A 168 -17.47 8.33 3.88
CA VAL A 168 -16.49 7.29 3.57
C VAL A 168 -16.47 7.10 2.06
N ARG A 169 -15.27 6.94 1.49
CA ARG A 169 -15.06 6.70 0.05
C ARG A 169 -14.02 5.60 -0.14
N SER A 170 -14.26 4.73 -1.11
CA SER A 170 -13.29 3.80 -1.68
C SER A 170 -13.18 4.07 -3.19
N SER A 171 -12.11 3.61 -3.83
CA SER A 171 -11.92 3.72 -5.28
C SER A 171 -11.23 2.45 -5.78
N PRO A 172 -11.97 1.32 -5.83
CA PRO A 172 -11.40 0.03 -6.20
C PRO A 172 -10.96 0.04 -7.67
N ILE A 173 -9.83 -0.58 -7.97
CA ILE A 173 -9.30 -0.69 -9.33
C ILE A 173 -9.40 -2.14 -9.80
N LYS A 174 -10.02 -2.35 -10.97
CA LYS A 174 -10.04 -3.67 -11.58
C LYS A 174 -10.29 -3.60 -13.08
N GLY A 175 -9.38 -4.19 -13.84
CA GLY A 175 -9.27 -4.04 -15.29
C GLY A 175 -8.07 -3.16 -15.62
N THR A 176 -7.11 -3.72 -16.35
CA THR A 176 -5.85 -3.06 -16.69
C THR A 176 -5.50 -3.34 -18.14
N THR A 177 -5.21 -2.30 -18.90
CA THR A 177 -4.76 -2.40 -20.28
C THR A 177 -3.55 -1.50 -20.52
N SER A 178 -2.81 -1.73 -21.60
CA SER A 178 -1.78 -0.78 -22.04
C SER A 178 -2.44 0.56 -22.36
N THR A 179 -1.73 1.67 -22.19
CA THR A 179 -2.26 3.01 -22.51
C THR A 179 -2.95 3.07 -23.87
N GLY A 180 -4.21 3.50 -23.90
CA GLY A 180 -5.02 3.60 -25.11
C GLY A 180 -5.56 2.27 -25.64
N GLY A 181 -5.32 1.15 -24.95
CA GLY A 181 -5.90 -0.15 -25.26
C GLY A 181 -7.37 -0.24 -24.88
N ASP A 182 -8.08 -1.21 -25.46
CA ASP A 182 -9.49 -1.47 -25.13
C ASP A 182 -9.59 -2.39 -23.89
N PHE A 183 -10.67 -2.22 -23.13
CA PHE A 183 -11.03 -3.13 -22.04
C PHE A 183 -11.95 -4.22 -22.57
N SER A 184 -11.71 -5.46 -22.15
CA SER A 184 -12.56 -6.59 -22.52
C SER A 184 -13.86 -6.62 -21.71
N GLU A 185 -14.85 -7.40 -22.17
CA GLU A 185 -16.07 -7.66 -21.39
C GLU A 185 -15.75 -8.27 -20.02
N LYS A 186 -14.69 -9.07 -19.93
CA LYS A 186 -14.20 -9.63 -18.68
C LYS A 186 -13.71 -8.54 -17.73
N ASP A 187 -12.93 -7.57 -18.22
CA ASP A 187 -12.43 -6.47 -17.38
C ASP A 187 -13.58 -5.65 -16.80
N CYS A 188 -14.60 -5.35 -17.63
CA CYS A 188 -15.80 -4.65 -17.20
C CYS A 188 -16.58 -5.46 -16.14
N ALA A 189 -16.75 -6.77 -16.34
CA ALA A 189 -17.43 -7.64 -15.39
C ALA A 189 -16.70 -7.71 -14.03
N GLU A 190 -15.36 -7.83 -14.05
CA GLU A 190 -14.55 -7.84 -12.84
C GLU A 190 -14.63 -6.49 -12.08
N ASN A 191 -14.65 -5.35 -12.80
CA ASN A 191 -14.86 -4.04 -12.20
C ASN A 191 -16.23 -3.89 -11.53
N ILE A 192 -17.31 -4.26 -12.23
CA ILE A 192 -18.66 -4.23 -11.67
C ILE A 192 -18.74 -5.09 -10.40
N MET A 193 -18.15 -6.29 -10.44
CA MET A 193 -18.13 -7.20 -9.29
C MET A 193 -17.42 -6.59 -8.08
N ILE A 194 -16.22 -6.00 -8.24
CA ILE A 194 -15.50 -5.41 -7.10
C ILE A 194 -16.22 -4.16 -6.56
N VAL A 195 -16.82 -3.36 -7.44
CA VAL A 195 -17.63 -2.20 -7.04
C VAL A 195 -18.82 -2.67 -6.20
N ASP A 196 -19.52 -3.73 -6.62
CA ASP A 196 -20.65 -4.24 -5.85
C ASP A 196 -20.23 -4.83 -4.50
N LEU A 197 -19.12 -5.54 -4.44
CA LEU A 197 -18.54 -6.04 -3.18
C LEU A 197 -18.25 -4.87 -2.22
N VAL A 198 -17.58 -3.83 -2.69
CA VAL A 198 -17.26 -2.65 -1.89
C VAL A 198 -18.53 -1.92 -1.44
N ARG A 199 -19.54 -1.79 -2.31
CA ARG A 199 -20.84 -1.21 -1.93
C ARG A 199 -21.53 -2.02 -0.83
N ASN A 200 -21.51 -3.34 -0.94
CA ASN A 200 -22.08 -4.24 0.06
C ASN A 200 -21.38 -4.07 1.41
N ASP A 201 -20.04 -4.00 1.41
CA ASP A 201 -19.25 -3.81 2.64
C ASP A 201 -19.51 -2.44 3.28
N LEU A 202 -19.51 -1.37 2.48
CA LEU A 202 -19.87 -0.03 2.97
C LEU A 202 -21.32 0.03 3.46
N GLY A 203 -22.24 -0.71 2.84
CA GLY A 203 -23.64 -0.80 3.23
C GLY A 203 -23.86 -1.34 4.65
N ARG A 204 -22.92 -2.12 5.18
CA ARG A 204 -22.98 -2.66 6.56
C ARG A 204 -22.73 -1.61 7.63
N VAL A 205 -22.02 -0.53 7.30
CA VAL A 205 -21.58 0.49 8.26
C VAL A 205 -22.11 1.89 7.94
N CYS A 206 -22.63 2.11 6.73
CA CYS A 206 -23.23 3.37 6.30
C CYS A 206 -24.75 3.39 6.49
N LYS A 207 -25.34 4.59 6.48
CA LYS A 207 -26.80 4.75 6.55
C LYS A 207 -27.45 4.14 5.30
N PRO A 208 -28.58 3.39 5.42
CA PRO A 208 -29.29 2.87 4.27
C PRO A 208 -29.65 3.96 3.26
N GLY A 209 -29.47 3.67 1.97
CA GLY A 209 -29.75 4.60 0.87
C GLY A 209 -28.68 5.67 0.61
N THR A 210 -27.60 5.73 1.39
CA THR A 210 -26.54 6.75 1.19
C THR A 210 -25.32 6.24 0.42
N VAL A 211 -25.20 4.94 0.17
CA VAL A 211 -24.10 4.35 -0.61
C VAL A 211 -24.40 4.51 -2.10
N VAL A 212 -23.61 5.33 -2.78
CA VAL A 212 -23.75 5.66 -4.21
C VAL A 212 -22.47 5.34 -4.97
N VAL A 213 -22.60 5.08 -6.28
CA VAL A 213 -21.47 4.85 -7.20
C VAL A 213 -21.47 6.00 -8.22
N PRO A 214 -20.74 7.10 -7.95
CA PRO A 214 -20.74 8.25 -8.85
C PRO A 214 -19.98 7.98 -10.15
N ASN A 215 -19.01 7.05 -10.11
CA ASN A 215 -18.14 6.69 -11.21
C ASN A 215 -18.13 5.15 -11.28
N LEU A 216 -18.44 4.59 -12.45
CA LEU A 216 -18.43 3.15 -12.72
C LEU A 216 -17.78 2.94 -14.08
N LEU A 217 -16.81 2.01 -14.15
CA LEU A 217 -16.02 1.76 -15.36
C LEU A 217 -15.29 3.02 -15.85
N GLU A 218 -14.85 3.89 -14.95
CA GLU A 218 -14.13 5.10 -15.34
C GLU A 218 -12.69 4.75 -15.72
N ARG A 219 -12.28 5.09 -16.94
CA ARG A 219 -10.90 4.93 -17.37
C ARG A 219 -10.02 6.00 -16.73
N GLN A 220 -9.02 5.58 -15.94
CA GLN A 220 -7.98 6.44 -15.41
C GLN A 220 -6.62 6.08 -16.00
N HIS A 221 -5.87 7.10 -16.42
CA HIS A 221 -4.55 6.95 -17.00
C HIS A 221 -3.47 6.95 -15.92
N HIS A 222 -2.58 5.96 -15.97
CA HIS A 222 -1.41 5.82 -15.12
C HIS A 222 -0.15 5.66 -15.98
N PRO A 223 1.07 5.87 -15.44
CA PRO A 223 2.30 5.73 -16.22
C PRO A 223 2.41 4.36 -16.91
N GLY A 224 2.19 4.33 -18.23
CA GLY A 224 2.28 3.14 -19.07
C GLY A 224 1.04 2.21 -19.07
N LEU A 225 -0.01 2.52 -18.31
CA LEU A 225 -1.20 1.68 -18.14
C LEU A 225 -2.48 2.51 -18.06
N ASP A 226 -3.60 1.93 -18.45
CA ASP A 226 -4.93 2.46 -18.16
C ASP A 226 -5.70 1.49 -17.25
N HIS A 227 -6.42 2.04 -16.27
CA HIS A 227 -7.18 1.29 -15.28
C HIS A 227 -8.67 1.63 -15.34
N LEU A 228 -9.53 0.66 -15.04
CA LEU A 228 -10.94 0.94 -14.69
C LEU A 228 -11.05 1.13 -13.18
N VAL A 229 -11.63 2.26 -12.79
CA VAL A 229 -11.78 2.74 -11.41
C VAL A 229 -13.23 3.04 -11.09
#